data_AF-A0A7G1IUK0-F1
#
_entry.id   AF-A0A7G1IUK0-F1
#
_cell.length_a   1.000
_cell.length_b   1.000
_cell.length_c   1.000
_cell.angle_alpha   90.00
_cell.angle_beta   90.00
_cell.angle_gamma   90.00
#
_symmetry.space_group_name_H-M   'P 1'
#
loop_
_entity.id
_entity.type
_entity.pdbx_description
1 polymer ?
#
loop_
_entity_poly.entity_id
_entity_poly.type
_entity_poly.pdbx_seq_one_letter_code
_entity_poly.pdbx_strand_id
1 'polypeptide(L)'
;MPVNLGAISAWAVCDTAGRPRSGDKPVVTSIAGMLTGGGRATPLRDDAGLLVTFQGSTYVIWGGKRSQIDPANRAVTLSLGLDPAVTMPVEISRALFDGLPATEPLRVPQVAEAGSPSKWVQGSQVGAVLQAQTAGGGSQFYVLLPDGVQRSIVSWPICCAAPTPMDRRRRDW
;
A
#
# COMPACT_ATOMS: atom_id res chain seq x y z
N MET A 1 32.69 -27.46 5.15
CA MET A 1 31.42 -27.41 5.92
C MET A 1 30.44 -28.32 5.22
N PRO A 2 29.88 -29.35 5.87
CA PRO A 2 28.94 -30.25 5.22
C PRO A 2 27.63 -29.50 4.96
N VAL A 3 27.27 -29.34 3.69
CA VAL A 3 25.95 -28.83 3.27
C VAL A 3 24.96 -29.98 3.28
N ASN A 4 23.90 -29.85 4.07
CA ASN A 4 22.86 -30.87 4.17
C ASN A 4 21.88 -30.67 3.00
N LEU A 5 21.89 -31.60 2.03
CA LEU A 5 21.18 -31.47 0.76
C LEU A 5 19.75 -32.06 0.78
N GLY A 6 19.28 -32.58 1.94
CA GLY A 6 18.04 -33.37 1.99
C GLY A 6 16.98 -32.93 3.02
N ALA A 7 17.29 -32.03 3.95
CA ALA A 7 16.34 -31.55 4.96
C ALA A 7 15.79 -30.17 4.60
N ILE A 8 14.52 -29.92 4.91
CA ILE A 8 13.90 -28.59 4.77
C ILE A 8 14.67 -27.58 5.61
N SER A 9 15.23 -26.57 4.95
CA SER A 9 15.88 -25.44 5.61
C SER A 9 14.84 -24.36 5.90
N ALA A 10 14.41 -24.27 7.17
CA ALA A 10 13.46 -23.27 7.64
C ALA A 10 14.16 -22.30 8.59
N TRP A 11 14.00 -21.01 8.32
CA TRP A 11 14.56 -19.93 9.12
C TRP A 11 13.50 -18.85 9.25
N ALA A 12 13.42 -18.23 10.44
CA ALA A 12 12.56 -17.09 10.68
C ALA A 12 13.31 -16.00 11.44
N VAL A 13 12.95 -14.75 11.15
CA VAL A 13 13.37 -13.57 11.90
C VAL A 13 12.09 -12.96 12.48
N CYS A 14 12.09 -12.76 13.79
CA CYS A 14 10.98 -12.16 14.52
C CYS A 14 11.44 -10.86 15.16
N ASP A 15 10.67 -9.79 14.97
CA ASP A 15 10.80 -8.57 15.74
C ASP A 15 9.70 -8.52 16.80
N THR A 16 10.10 -8.24 18.03
CA THR A 16 9.18 -7.78 19.07
C THR A 16 9.27 -6.27 19.13
N ALA A 17 8.25 -5.59 18.60
CA ALA A 17 8.19 -4.14 18.58
C ALA A 17 8.06 -3.56 20.00
N GLY A 18 8.62 -2.36 20.19
CA GLY A 18 8.36 -1.53 21.35
C GLY A 18 6.92 -1.01 21.38
N ARG A 19 6.59 -0.22 22.40
CA ARG A 19 5.29 0.46 22.45
C ARG A 19 5.25 1.57 21.37
N PRO A 20 4.08 1.83 20.75
CA PRO A 20 3.95 3.00 19.90
C PRO A 20 4.39 4.28 20.64
N ARG A 21 5.18 5.13 19.98
CA ARG A 21 5.81 6.35 20.54
C ARG A 21 6.83 6.14 21.67
N SER A 22 7.24 4.92 22.01
CA SER A 22 8.43 4.74 22.84
C SER A 22 9.68 4.76 21.97
N GLY A 23 10.80 5.21 22.55
CA GLY A 23 12.12 5.05 21.92
C GLY A 23 12.70 3.65 22.11
N ASP A 24 11.86 2.67 22.46
CA ASP A 24 12.29 1.30 22.70
C ASP A 24 12.64 0.65 21.38
N LYS A 25 13.87 0.15 21.30
CA LYS A 25 14.32 -0.57 20.12
C LYS A 25 13.66 -1.94 20.04
N PRO A 26 13.30 -2.41 18.83
CA PRO A 26 12.74 -3.74 18.66
C PRO A 26 13.76 -4.81 19.05
N VAL A 27 13.27 -5.88 19.67
CA VAL A 27 14.09 -7.05 20.03
C VAL A 27 13.99 -8.07 18.91
N VAL A 28 15.14 -8.45 18.35
CA VAL A 28 15.25 -9.41 17.25
C VAL A 28 15.46 -10.82 17.79
N THR A 29 14.70 -11.79 17.27
CA THR A 29 14.89 -13.22 17.53
C THR A 29 15.05 -13.95 16.19
N SER A 30 16.07 -14.79 16.08
CA SER A 30 16.22 -15.71 14.94
C SER A 30 15.88 -17.12 15.37
N ILE A 31 15.10 -17.81 14.54
CA ILE A 31 14.64 -19.19 14.79
C ILE A 31 15.11 -20.04 13.61
N ALA A 32 15.88 -21.09 13.91
CA ALA A 32 16.22 -22.14 12.98
C ALA A 32 15.28 -23.33 13.21
N GLY A 33 14.52 -23.71 12.20
CA GLY A 33 13.52 -24.77 12.27
C GLY A 33 12.13 -24.33 11.81
N MET A 34 11.24 -25.31 11.61
CA MET A 34 9.87 -25.03 11.18
C MET A 34 9.07 -24.35 12.29
N LEU A 35 8.37 -23.27 11.94
CA LEU A 35 7.43 -22.62 12.84
C LEU A 35 6.14 -23.43 12.92
N THR A 36 5.75 -23.82 14.13
CA THR A 36 4.43 -24.43 14.38
C THR A 36 3.41 -23.33 14.64
N GLY A 37 2.29 -23.33 13.92
CA GLY A 37 1.24 -22.30 14.01
C GLY A 37 0.41 -22.28 15.31
N GLY A 38 0.95 -22.78 16.43
CA GLY A 38 0.30 -22.79 17.73
C GLY A 38 0.81 -21.64 18.60
N GLY A 39 -0.02 -20.64 18.86
CA GLY A 39 0.34 -19.50 19.72
C GLY A 39 -0.48 -18.25 19.43
N ARG A 40 0.01 -17.10 19.91
CA ARG A 40 -0.57 -15.77 19.63
C ARG A 40 -0.13 -15.19 18.28
N ALA A 41 0.78 -15.86 17.58
CA ALA A 41 1.29 -15.44 16.28
C ALA A 41 0.52 -16.17 15.18
N THR A 42 -0.08 -15.41 14.28
CA THR A 42 -0.77 -15.92 13.09
C THR A 42 -0.21 -15.25 11.85
N PRO A 43 -0.31 -15.88 10.67
CA PRO A 43 -0.01 -15.20 9.40
C PRO A 43 -0.79 -13.90 9.28
N LEU A 44 -0.15 -12.88 8.71
CA LEU A 44 -0.83 -11.64 8.35
C LEU A 44 -1.88 -11.94 7.28
N ARG A 45 -3.12 -11.49 7.49
CA ARG A 45 -4.20 -11.65 6.52
C ARG A 45 -3.93 -10.83 5.26
N ASP A 46 -4.48 -11.26 4.13
CA ASP A 46 -4.30 -10.58 2.83
C ASP A 46 -4.89 -9.16 2.80
N ASP A 47 -5.89 -8.89 3.65
CA ASP A 47 -6.55 -7.59 3.81
C ASP A 47 -6.00 -6.76 4.98
N ALA A 48 -4.89 -7.20 5.59
CA ALA A 48 -4.25 -6.52 6.70
C ALA A 48 -2.85 -6.02 6.35
N GLY A 49 -2.42 -4.94 7.01
CA GLY A 49 -1.09 -4.38 6.87
C GLY A 49 -0.57 -3.82 8.19
N LEU A 50 0.75 -3.75 8.33
CA LEU A 50 1.40 -3.10 9.47
C LEU A 50 2.06 -1.81 9.02
N LEU A 51 1.78 -0.72 9.72
CA LEU A 51 2.47 0.56 9.56
C LEU A 51 3.73 0.55 10.44
N VAL A 52 4.89 0.79 9.84
CA VAL A 52 6.18 0.69 10.52
C VAL A 52 7.12 1.85 10.17
N THR A 53 8.11 2.10 11.01
CA THR A 53 9.20 3.05 10.76
C THR A 53 10.56 2.38 10.79
N PHE A 54 11.44 2.83 9.90
CA PHE A 54 12.85 2.46 9.87
C PHE A 54 13.68 3.67 9.44
N GLN A 55 14.66 4.07 10.26
CA GLN A 55 15.53 5.22 10.02
C GLN A 55 14.78 6.50 9.60
N GLY A 56 13.69 6.80 10.29
CA GLY A 56 12.89 8.01 10.04
C GLY A 56 11.97 7.95 8.81
N SER A 57 11.99 6.86 8.03
CA SER A 57 11.05 6.63 6.93
C SER A 57 9.93 5.69 7.33
N THR A 58 8.74 5.90 6.75
CA THR A 58 7.54 5.10 7.03
C THR A 58 7.28 4.09 5.91
N TYR A 59 6.88 2.88 6.29
CA TYR A 59 6.60 1.78 5.38
C TYR A 59 5.30 1.07 5.78
N VAL A 60 4.68 0.40 4.81
CA VAL A 60 3.61 -0.57 5.05
C VAL A 60 4.14 -1.96 4.72
N ILE A 61 3.98 -2.89 5.65
CA ILE A 61 4.23 -4.32 5.43
C ILE A 61 2.89 -4.99 5.10
N TRP A 62 2.82 -5.69 3.98
CA TRP A 62 1.62 -6.36 3.50
C TRP A 62 2.01 -7.51 2.58
N GLY A 63 1.26 -8.61 2.56
CA GLY A 63 1.50 -9.73 1.62
C GLY A 63 2.96 -10.21 1.54
N GLY A 64 3.69 -10.20 2.67
CA GLY A 64 5.10 -10.62 2.73
C GLY A 64 6.12 -9.66 2.12
N LYS A 65 5.78 -8.39 1.88
CA LYS A 65 6.64 -7.38 1.26
C LYS A 65 6.49 -6.02 1.96
N ARG A 66 7.39 -5.09 1.64
CA ARG A 66 7.35 -3.72 2.14
C ARG A 66 7.27 -2.69 1.01
N SER A 67 6.48 -1.66 1.23
CA SER A 67 6.38 -0.49 0.35
C SER A 67 6.55 0.78 1.17
N GLN A 68 7.32 1.73 0.67
CA GLN A 68 7.43 3.04 1.33
C GLN A 68 6.13 3.82 1.19
N ILE A 69 5.76 4.59 2.21
CA ILE A 69 4.60 5.47 2.20
C ILE A 69 5.00 6.84 2.74
N ASP A 70 4.45 7.89 2.14
CA ASP A 70 4.47 9.22 2.74
C ASP A 70 3.22 9.39 3.64
N PRO A 71 3.37 9.43 4.97
CA PRO A 71 2.24 9.61 5.88
C PRO A 71 1.57 10.99 5.77
N ALA A 72 2.24 11.99 5.19
CA ALA A 72 1.65 13.30 4.93
C ALA A 72 0.71 13.27 3.70
N ASN A 73 0.83 12.26 2.84
CA ASN A 73 -0.01 12.14 1.67
C ASN A 73 -1.40 11.61 2.05
N ARG A 74 -2.36 12.54 2.23
CA ARG A 74 -3.71 12.20 2.68
C ARG A 74 -4.48 11.33 1.69
N ALA A 75 -4.19 11.47 0.39
CA ALA A 75 -4.77 10.65 -0.67
C ALA A 75 -4.45 9.17 -0.48
N VAL A 76 -3.18 8.85 -0.23
CA VAL A 76 -2.72 7.48 -0.02
C VAL A 76 -3.22 6.94 1.32
N THR A 77 -3.07 7.71 2.40
CA THR A 77 -3.45 7.24 3.75
C THR A 77 -4.95 6.98 3.90
N LEU A 78 -5.81 7.85 3.38
CA LEU A 78 -7.27 7.63 3.40
C LEU A 78 -7.66 6.38 2.61
N SER A 79 -7.05 6.18 1.46
CA SER A 79 -7.34 5.02 0.61
C SER A 79 -6.94 3.69 1.23
N LEU A 80 -5.91 3.70 2.08
CA LEU A 80 -5.45 2.56 2.86
C LEU A 80 -6.18 2.44 4.21
N GLY A 81 -7.15 3.31 4.51
CA GLY A 81 -7.86 3.33 5.79
C GLY A 81 -6.99 3.74 6.97
N LEU A 82 -5.87 4.42 6.73
CA LEU A 82 -4.96 4.88 7.79
C LEU A 82 -5.51 6.17 8.41
N ASP A 83 -6.06 6.03 9.62
CA ASP A 83 -6.38 7.17 10.47
C ASP A 83 -5.15 7.53 11.33
N PRO A 84 -4.50 8.69 11.13
CA PRO A 84 -3.35 9.10 11.93
C PRO A 84 -3.68 9.32 13.41
N ALA A 85 -4.95 9.44 13.80
CA ALA A 85 -5.36 9.52 15.21
C ALA A 85 -5.28 8.16 15.92
N VAL A 86 -5.43 7.05 15.18
CA VAL A 86 -5.56 5.69 15.74
C VAL A 86 -4.39 4.79 15.34
N THR A 87 -3.87 4.96 14.14
CA THR A 87 -2.83 4.12 13.55
C THR A 87 -1.50 4.83 13.62
N MET A 88 -0.55 4.24 14.35
CA MET A 88 0.79 4.80 14.53
C MET A 88 1.84 3.79 14.09
N PRO A 89 2.91 4.24 13.43
CA PRO A 89 3.99 3.35 13.04
C PRO A 89 4.71 2.82 14.27
N VAL A 90 5.14 1.57 14.20
CA VAL A 90 6.06 0.95 15.15
C VAL A 90 7.46 0.82 14.55
N GLU A 91 8.50 1.06 15.34
CA GLU A 91 9.87 0.92 14.85
C GLU A 91 10.23 -0.55 14.65
N ILE A 92 10.87 -0.87 13.52
CA ILE A 92 11.35 -2.21 13.17
C ILE A 92 12.87 -2.27 13.11
N SER A 93 13.40 -3.46 13.29
CA SER A 93 14.83 -3.75 13.23
C SER A 93 15.31 -3.77 11.78
N ARG A 94 16.63 -3.62 11.62
CA ARG A 94 17.28 -3.83 10.32
C ARG A 94 17.07 -5.25 9.81
N ALA A 95 17.05 -6.25 10.69
CA ALA A 95 16.93 -7.65 10.29
C ALA A 95 15.57 -7.93 9.63
N LEU A 96 14.47 -7.40 10.21
CA LEU A 96 13.15 -7.50 9.59
C LEU A 96 13.05 -6.66 8.31
N PHE A 97 13.63 -5.45 8.31
CA PHE A 97 13.63 -4.57 7.14
C PHE A 97 14.33 -5.19 5.92
N ASP A 98 15.48 -5.82 6.13
CA ASP A 98 16.28 -6.47 5.08
C ASP A 98 15.68 -7.83 4.67
N GLY A 99 14.94 -8.49 5.58
CA GLY A 99 14.24 -9.75 5.29
C GLY A 99 12.99 -9.60 4.43
N LEU A 100 12.43 -8.39 4.30
CA LEU A 100 11.23 -8.13 3.52
C LEU A 100 11.57 -7.52 2.15
N PRO A 101 11.13 -8.15 1.04
CA PRO A 101 11.31 -7.60 -0.30
C PRO A 101 10.73 -6.19 -0.43
N ALA A 102 11.55 -5.27 -0.96
CA ALA A 102 11.12 -3.92 -1.28
C ALA A 102 10.28 -3.91 -2.55
N THR A 103 9.24 -3.07 -2.55
CA THR A 103 8.43 -2.77 -3.73
C THR A 103 8.32 -1.27 -3.94
N GLU A 104 7.72 -0.89 -5.06
CA GLU A 104 7.51 0.51 -5.41
C GLU A 104 6.77 1.27 -4.28
N PRO A 105 7.17 2.53 -3.99
CA PRO A 105 6.45 3.35 -3.02
C PRO A 105 4.97 3.47 -3.34
N LEU A 106 4.13 3.39 -2.30
CA LEU A 106 2.70 3.61 -2.41
C LEU A 106 2.45 5.11 -2.57
N ARG A 107 2.33 5.53 -3.83
CA ARG A 107 1.97 6.89 -4.21
C ARG A 107 0.86 6.87 -5.23
N VAL A 108 0.13 7.98 -5.32
CA VAL A 108 -0.86 8.16 -6.37
C VAL A 108 -0.16 8.13 -7.73
N PRO A 109 -0.57 7.24 -8.66
CA PRO A 109 0.02 7.17 -9.98
C PRO A 109 -0.12 8.52 -10.70
N GLN A 110 0.96 8.97 -11.34
CA GLN A 110 0.93 10.17 -12.16
C GLN A 110 0.35 9.81 -13.53
N VAL A 111 -0.73 10.50 -13.92
CA VAL A 111 -1.31 10.40 -15.26
C VAL A 111 -0.82 11.59 -16.07
N ALA A 112 -0.20 11.33 -17.22
CA ALA A 112 0.24 12.38 -18.13
C ALA A 112 -0.96 13.22 -18.57
N GLU A 113 -0.78 14.54 -18.68
CA GLU A 113 -1.83 15.49 -19.09
C GLU A 113 -3.10 15.45 -18.21
N ALA A 114 -2.99 15.01 -16.95
CA ALA A 114 -4.12 14.99 -16.01
C ALA A 114 -4.79 16.38 -15.92
N GLY A 115 -6.13 16.39 -15.99
CA GLY A 115 -6.95 17.61 -16.00
C GLY A 115 -7.15 18.24 -17.38
N SER A 116 -6.45 17.77 -18.43
CA SER A 116 -6.73 18.21 -19.80
C SER A 116 -8.06 17.62 -20.31
N PRO A 117 -8.77 18.29 -21.25
CA PRO A 117 -9.97 17.74 -21.85
C PRO A 117 -9.71 16.40 -22.55
N SER A 118 -10.57 15.41 -22.30
CA SER A 118 -10.44 14.10 -22.95
C SER A 118 -10.82 14.17 -24.43
N LYS A 119 -10.04 13.49 -25.27
CA LYS A 119 -10.36 13.22 -26.68
C LYS A 119 -11.38 12.09 -26.86
N TRP A 120 -11.55 11.24 -25.85
CA TRP A 120 -12.34 10.01 -25.92
C TRP A 120 -13.74 10.16 -25.32
N VAL A 121 -13.86 10.96 -24.27
CA VAL A 121 -15.14 11.17 -23.57
C VAL A 121 -15.41 12.66 -23.47
N GLN A 122 -16.38 13.13 -24.26
CA GLN A 122 -16.77 14.54 -24.26
C GLN A 122 -17.25 14.97 -22.86
N GLY A 123 -16.80 16.15 -22.42
CA GLY A 123 -17.13 16.70 -21.10
C GLY A 123 -16.37 16.04 -19.93
N SER A 124 -15.45 15.12 -20.20
CA SER A 124 -14.56 14.53 -19.20
C SER A 124 -13.11 15.00 -19.37
N GLN A 125 -12.26 14.68 -18.41
CA GLN A 125 -10.85 15.07 -18.37
C GLN A 125 -9.95 13.85 -18.18
N VAL A 126 -8.74 13.93 -18.72
CA VAL A 126 -7.69 12.93 -18.49
C VAL A 126 -7.41 12.82 -16.98
N GLY A 127 -7.28 11.60 -16.48
CA GLY A 127 -7.18 11.27 -15.06
C GLY A 127 -8.53 11.04 -14.35
N ALA A 128 -9.67 11.27 -15.03
CA ALA A 128 -10.98 10.93 -14.47
C ALA A 128 -11.20 9.42 -14.37
N VAL A 129 -11.96 9.00 -13.34
CA VAL A 129 -12.42 7.62 -13.18
C VAL A 129 -13.82 7.49 -13.78
N LEU A 130 -13.98 6.55 -14.69
CA LEU A 130 -15.24 6.21 -15.35
C LEU A 130 -15.78 4.92 -14.73
N GLN A 131 -17.09 4.87 -14.50
CA GLN A 131 -17.81 3.67 -14.10
C GLN A 131 -18.63 3.15 -15.28
N ALA A 132 -18.41 1.90 -15.67
CA ALA A 132 -19.19 1.22 -16.69
C ALA A 132 -20.01 0.09 -16.05
N GLN A 133 -21.28 -0.02 -16.45
CA GLN A 133 -22.11 -1.17 -16.09
C GLN A 133 -21.79 -2.33 -17.03
N THR A 134 -21.53 -3.50 -16.46
CA THR A 134 -21.30 -4.73 -17.22
C THR A 134 -22.63 -5.39 -17.55
N ALA A 135 -22.65 -6.18 -18.63
CA ALA A 135 -23.84 -6.93 -19.05
C ALA A 135 -24.36 -7.90 -17.96
N GLY A 136 -23.51 -8.30 -17.02
CA GLY A 136 -23.87 -9.12 -15.86
C GLY A 136 -24.35 -8.35 -14.63
N GLY A 137 -24.58 -7.03 -14.73
CA GLY A 137 -25.07 -6.20 -13.62
C GLY A 137 -24.00 -5.73 -12.62
N GLY A 138 -22.72 -6.02 -12.86
CA GLY A 138 -21.61 -5.51 -12.06
C GLY A 138 -21.09 -4.16 -12.56
N SER A 139 -20.44 -3.38 -11.70
CA SER A 139 -19.73 -2.16 -12.10
C SER A 139 -18.24 -2.41 -12.32
N GLN A 140 -17.67 -1.81 -13.37
CA GLN A 140 -16.24 -1.79 -13.64
C GLN A 140 -15.72 -0.36 -13.70
N PHE A 141 -14.50 -0.18 -13.19
CA PHE A 141 -13.86 1.14 -13.15
C PHE A 141 -12.73 1.23 -14.16
N TYR A 142 -12.65 2.38 -14.81
CA TYR A 142 -11.64 2.71 -15.80
C TYR A 142 -11.04 4.08 -15.48
N VAL A 143 -9.75 4.24 -15.70
CA VAL A 143 -9.06 5.53 -15.63
C VAL A 143 -8.87 6.02 -17.06
N LEU A 144 -9.22 7.28 -17.30
CA LEU A 144 -9.07 7.95 -18.59
C LEU A 144 -7.64 8.46 -18.75
N LEU A 145 -6.95 8.02 -19.78
CA LEU A 145 -5.59 8.42 -20.15
C LEU A 145 -5.64 9.32 -21.41
N PRO A 146 -4.57 10.04 -21.76
CA PRO A 146 -4.53 10.83 -23.00
C PRO A 146 -4.86 9.99 -24.24
N ASP A 147 -4.31 8.78 -24.27
CA ASP A 147 -4.32 7.90 -25.45
C ASP A 147 -5.32 6.74 -25.33
N GLY A 148 -6.16 6.71 -24.29
CA GLY A 148 -7.18 5.67 -24.14
C GLY A 148 -7.77 5.52 -22.75
N VAL A 149 -8.24 4.32 -22.43
CA VAL A 149 -8.78 3.96 -21.12
C VAL A 149 -8.07 2.74 -20.57
N GLN A 150 -7.76 2.75 -19.28
CA GLN A 150 -7.16 1.61 -18.59
C GLN A 150 -8.10 1.11 -17.50
N ARG A 151 -8.35 -0.20 -17.45
CA ARG A 151 -9.12 -0.80 -16.34
C ARG A 151 -8.37 -0.56 -15.04
N SER A 152 -9.04 0.04 -14.05
CA SER A 152 -8.49 0.14 -12.70
C SER A 152 -8.69 -1.20 -11.99
N ILE A 153 -7.59 -1.82 -11.57
CA ILE A 153 -7.63 -2.93 -10.61
C ILE A 153 -7.59 -2.43 -9.16
N VAL A 154 -7.29 -1.15 -8.97
CA VAL A 154 -7.08 -0.50 -7.68
C VAL A 154 -8.39 0.15 -7.23
N SER A 155 -8.67 0.09 -5.93
CA SER A 155 -9.89 0.66 -5.36
C SER A 155 -10.02 2.16 -5.66
N TRP A 156 -11.27 2.60 -5.89
CA TRP A 156 -11.68 3.98 -6.19
C TRP A 156 -10.92 5.09 -5.44
N PRO A 157 -10.69 5.01 -4.10
CA PRO A 157 -10.15 6.15 -3.38
C PRO A 157 -8.72 6.56 -3.79
N ILE A 158 -7.89 5.64 -4.31
CA ILE A 158 -6.49 5.97 -4.69
C ILE A 158 -6.44 6.87 -5.94
N CYS A 159 -7.28 6.62 -6.93
CA CYS A 159 -7.29 7.41 -8.16
C CYS A 159 -7.95 8.78 -7.98
N CYS A 160 -9.06 8.86 -7.24
CA CYS A 160 -9.78 10.13 -7.05
C CYS A 160 -9.04 11.16 -6.21
N ALA A 161 -8.03 10.74 -5.45
CA ALA A 161 -7.28 11.63 -4.59
C ALA A 161 -6.00 12.20 -5.25
N ALA A 162 -5.77 11.92 -6.55
CA ALA A 162 -4.89 12.74 -7.37
C ALA A 162 -5.44 14.18 -7.43
N PRO A 163 -4.60 15.22 -7.31
CA PRO A 163 -5.08 16.59 -7.39
C PRO A 163 -5.68 16.85 -8.77
N THR A 164 -7.00 16.85 -8.85
CA THR A 164 -7.72 17.47 -9.96
C THR A 164 -7.46 18.98 -9.86
N PRO A 165 -7.08 19.66 -10.95
CA PRO A 165 -7.13 21.11 -10.96
C PRO A 165 -8.57 21.51 -10.66
N MET A 166 -8.80 22.15 -9.51
CA MET A 166 -10.10 22.70 -9.14
C MET A 166 -10.49 23.74 -10.20
N ASP A 167 -11.35 23.37 -11.16
CA ASP A 167 -12.08 24.35 -11.95
C ASP A 167 -13.15 24.97 -11.04
N ARG A 168 -12.88 26.19 -10.61
CA ARG A 168 -13.71 26.98 -9.69
C ARG A 168 -14.98 27.54 -10.36
N ARG A 169 -15.40 27.01 -11.51
CA ARG A 169 -16.50 27.55 -12.34
C ARG A 169 -17.74 26.67 -12.50
N ARG A 170 -18.08 25.84 -11.52
CA ARG A 170 -19.44 25.26 -11.42
C ARG A 170 -19.93 25.22 -9.96
N ARG A 171 -20.19 26.40 -9.41
CA ARG A 171 -21.38 26.59 -8.57
C ARG A 171 -22.41 27.32 -9.44
N ASP A 172 -23.67 27.04 -9.19
CA ASP A 172 -24.85 27.48 -9.96
C ASP A 172 -25.23 26.50 -11.06
N TRP A 173 -25.88 25.39 -10.66
CA TRP A 173 -27.23 24.97 -11.07
C TRP A 173 -27.75 23.97 -10.03
#